data_AF-A0A1B0D590-F1
#
_entry.id   AF-A0A1B0D590-F1
#
_cell.length_a   1.000
_cell.length_b   1.000
_cell.length_c   1.000
_cell.angle_alpha   90.00
_cell.angle_beta   90.00
_cell.angle_gamma   90.00
#
_symmetry.space_group_name_H-M   'P 1'
#
loop_
_entity.id
_entity.type
_entity.pdbx_description
1 polymer ?
#
loop_
_entity_poly.entity_id
_entity_poly.type
_entity_poly.pdbx_seq_one_letter_code
_entity_poly.pdbx_strand_id
1 'polypeptide(L)' 'MTWNSKCPHMENVVQLSLTELCKLKQGVPCTECEACGPNLWICLDKNCLYTGCSEQYNDHSTKHFK' A
#
# COMPACT_ATOMS: atom_id res chain seq x y z
N MET A 1 -22.16 -17.98 0.93
CA MET A 1 -21.04 -17.25 0.30
C MET A 1 -19.85 -17.34 1.24
N THR A 2 -18.91 -18.25 0.98
CA THR A 2 -17.69 -18.37 1.80
C THR A 2 -16.67 -17.36 1.28
N TRP A 3 -16.48 -16.26 1.99
CA TRP A 3 -15.39 -15.32 1.73
C TRP A 3 -14.08 -16.07 1.98
N ASN A 4 -13.38 -16.45 0.91
CA ASN A 4 -12.06 -17.04 1.03
C ASN A 4 -11.09 -15.92 1.43
N SER A 5 -10.97 -15.68 2.74
CA SER A 5 -10.27 -14.55 3.34
C SER A 5 -8.75 -14.56 3.14
N LYS A 6 -8.20 -15.56 2.46
CA LYS A 6 -6.76 -15.73 2.26
C LYS A 6 -6.43 -15.59 0.79
N CYS A 7 -5.97 -14.40 0.44
CA CYS A 7 -5.35 -14.14 -0.84
C CYS A 7 -4.06 -14.99 -0.94
N PRO A 8 -3.81 -15.71 -2.07
CA PRO A 8 -2.57 -16.47 -2.26
C PRO A 8 -1.31 -15.60 -2.07
N HIS A 9 -1.40 -14.31 -2.43
CA HIS A 9 -0.30 -13.36 -2.27
C HIS A 9 0.10 -13.11 -0.80
N MET A 10 -0.74 -13.46 0.18
CA MET A 10 -0.48 -13.21 1.60
C MET A 10 0.71 -13.98 2.15
N GLU A 11 1.17 -15.04 1.47
CA GLU A 11 2.39 -15.78 1.82
C GLU A 11 3.68 -14.98 1.51
N ASN A 12 3.59 -14.02 0.59
CA ASN A 12 4.73 -13.21 0.12
C ASN A 12 4.72 -11.78 0.65
N VAL A 13 3.78 -11.45 1.53
CA VAL A 13 3.69 -10.14 2.17
C VAL A 13 4.82 -9.94 3.18
N VAL A 14 5.35 -8.71 3.23
CA VAL A 14 6.32 -8.26 4.23
C VAL A 14 5.79 -8.48 5.66
N GLN A 15 6.64 -9.02 6.54
CA GLN A 15 6.30 -9.15 7.95
C GLN A 15 6.55 -7.82 8.67
N LEU A 16 5.54 -6.94 8.64
CA LEU A 16 5.53 -5.69 9.40
C LEU A 16 4.51 -5.75 10.52
N SER A 17 4.88 -5.23 11.68
CA SER A 17 3.91 -4.96 12.74
C SER A 17 2.96 -3.83 12.35
N LEU A 18 1.76 -3.81 12.94
CA LEU A 18 0.81 -2.71 12.77
C LEU A 18 1.44 -1.35 13.10
N THR A 19 2.32 -1.30 14.10
CA THR A 19 3.02 -0.07 14.50
C THR A 19 3.98 0.41 13.42
N GLU A 20 4.72 -0.48 12.77
CA GLU A 20 5.61 -0.12 11.65
C GLU A 20 4.80 0.37 10.45
N LEU A 21 3.69 -0.29 10.13
CA LEU A 21 2.76 0.16 9.08
C LEU A 21 2.20 1.56 9.37
N CYS A 22 1.80 1.82 10.61
CA CYS A 22 1.32 3.14 11.03
C CYS A 22 2.40 4.23 10.87
N LYS A 23 3.65 3.92 11.24
CA LYS A 23 4.78 4.85 11.07
C LYS A 23 5.06 5.15 9.60
N LEU A 24 5.01 4.13 8.73
CA LEU A 24 5.21 4.31 7.30
C LEU A 24 4.08 5.13 6.64
N LYS A 25 2.85 5.05 7.15
CA LYS A 25 1.73 5.86 6.65
C LYS A 25 1.76 7.32 7.11
N GLN A 26 2.36 7.61 8.26
CA GLN A 26 2.26 8.94 8.86
C GLN A 26 3.10 9.96 8.09
N GLY A 27 2.42 10.91 7.43
CA GLY A 27 3.05 12.07 6.81
C GLY A 27 3.83 11.77 5.52
N VAL A 28 3.74 10.55 4.99
CA VAL A 28 4.41 10.18 3.74
C VAL A 28 3.47 10.46 2.55
N PRO A 29 3.85 11.34 1.61
CA PRO A 29 3.09 11.57 0.38
C PRO A 29 3.21 10.38 -0.57
N CYS A 30 2.43 10.41 -1.65
CA CYS A 30 2.68 9.51 -2.78
C CYS A 30 4.11 9.70 -3.32
N THR A 31 4.76 8.59 -3.69
CA THR A 31 6.13 8.61 -4.21
C THR A 31 6.23 9.34 -5.56
N GLU A 32 5.15 9.35 -6.36
CA GLU A 32 5.14 9.93 -7.71
C GLU A 32 4.44 11.29 -7.79
N CYS A 33 3.72 11.73 -6.76
CA CYS A 33 3.02 13.01 -6.78
C CYS A 33 2.79 13.58 -5.38
N GLU A 34 2.35 14.84 -5.30
CA GLU A 34 2.15 15.56 -4.03
C GLU A 34 0.89 15.14 -3.26
N ALA A 35 0.22 14.04 -3.67
CA ALA A 35 -0.96 13.55 -2.98
C ALA A 35 -0.62 13.14 -1.54
N CYS A 36 -1.32 13.76 -0.59
CA CYS A 36 -1.15 13.57 0.84
C CYS A 36 -2.49 13.22 1.50
N GLY A 37 -2.44 12.63 2.70
CA GLY A 37 -3.62 12.43 3.54
C GLY A 37 -4.30 11.06 3.35
N PRO A 38 -5.63 10.97 3.54
CA PRO A 38 -6.34 9.71 3.34
C PRO A 38 -6.24 9.27 1.87
N ASN A 39 -6.41 7.97 1.62
CA ASN A 39 -6.39 7.37 0.27
C ASN A 39 -4.99 7.16 -0.35
N LEU A 40 -4.00 6.91 0.51
CA LEU A 40 -2.70 6.35 0.14
C LEU A 40 -2.59 4.86 0.49
N TRP A 41 -1.88 4.13 -0.36
CA TRP A 41 -1.64 2.69 -0.26
C TRP A 41 -0.15 2.40 -0.20
N ILE A 42 0.25 1.49 0.69
CA ILE A 42 1.62 1.02 0.80
C ILE A 42 1.72 -0.36 0.17
N CYS A 43 2.70 -0.56 -0.71
CA CYS A 43 3.01 -1.85 -1.26
C CYS A 43 3.59 -2.76 -0.17
N LEU A 44 2.91 -3.88 0.07
CA LEU A 44 3.28 -4.86 1.09
C LEU A 44 4.16 -6.00 0.53
N ASP A 45 4.63 -5.88 -0.71
CA ASP A 45 5.62 -6.81 -1.25
C ASP A 45 6.97 -6.65 -0.53
N LYS A 46 7.78 -7.71 -0.52
CA LYS A 46 9.06 -7.75 0.19
C LYS A 46 9.97 -6.64 -0.36
N ASN A 47 10.51 -5.83 0.53
CA ASN A 47 11.47 -4.76 0.21
C ASN A 47 10.94 -3.67 -0.74
N CYS A 48 9.63 -3.55 -0.95
CA CYS A 48 9.06 -2.50 -1.81
C CYS A 48 8.74 -1.22 -1.01
N LEU A 49 7.82 -1.30 -0.04
CA LEU A 49 7.34 -0.18 0.79
C LEU A 49 6.93 1.08 0.00
N TYR A 50 6.65 0.95 -1.28
CA TYR A 50 6.23 2.03 -2.16
C TYR A 50 4.88 2.60 -1.73
N THR A 51 4.73 3.94 -1.72
CA THR A 51 3.48 4.61 -1.37
C THR A 51 2.82 5.20 -2.61
N GLY A 52 1.72 4.58 -3.06
CA GLY A 52 0.92 5.02 -4.20
C GLY A 52 -0.36 5.74 -3.76
N CYS A 53 -0.76 6.77 -4.49
CA CYS A 53 -2.10 7.36 -4.33
C CYS A 53 -3.15 6.52 -5.06
N SER A 54 -4.37 6.53 -4.51
CA SER A 54 -5.50 5.80 -5.10
C SER A 54 -6.09 6.52 -6.33
N GLU A 55 -7.14 5.95 -6.90
CA GLU A 55 -7.95 6.49 -8.00
C GLU A 55 -8.57 7.86 -7.72
N GLN A 56 -8.64 8.30 -6.46
CA GLN A 56 -9.05 9.66 -6.11
C GLN A 56 -8.03 10.72 -6.55
N TYR A 57 -6.82 10.29 -6.90
CA TYR A 57 -5.76 11.14 -7.43
C TYR A 57 -5.33 10.62 -8.81
N ASN A 58 -4.18 9.95 -8.90
CA ASN A 58 -3.57 9.52 -10.16
C ASN A 58 -3.49 8.00 -10.29
N ASP A 59 -4.03 7.25 -9.32
CA ASP A 59 -4.03 5.78 -9.29
C ASP A 59 -2.63 5.15 -9.41
N HIS A 60 -1.64 5.78 -8.78
CA HIS A 60 -0.26 5.27 -8.78
C HIS A 60 -0.14 3.93 -8.05
N SER A 61 -1.03 3.65 -7.08
CA SER A 61 -1.06 2.34 -6.40
C SER A 61 -1.37 1.18 -7.35
N THR A 62 -2.29 1.36 -8.30
CA THR A 62 -2.66 0.31 -9.27
C THR A 62 -1.64 0.22 -10.39
N LYS A 63 -1.08 1.35 -10.83
CA LYS A 63 -0.01 1.39 -11.85
C LYS A 63 1.25 0.68 -11.38
N HIS A 64 1.60 0.80 -10.10
CA HIS A 64 2.76 0.14 -9.51
C HIS A 64 2.69 -1.40 -9.55
N PHE A 65 1.50 -1.97 -9.58
CA PHE A 65 1.28 -3.43 -9.62
C PHE A 65 1.24 -4.01 -11.05
N LYS A 66 1.41 -3.20 -12.10
CA LYS A 66 1.48 -3.66 -13.50
C LYS A 66 2.92 -3.91 -13.93
#